data_AF-A0A963TJ45-F1
#
_entry.id   AF-A0A963TJ45-F1
#
_cell.length_a   1.000
_cell.length_b   1.000
_cell.length_c   1.000
_cell.angle_alpha   90.00
_cell.angle_beta   90.00
_cell.angle_gamma   90.00
#
_symmetry.space_group_name_H-M   'P 1'
#
loop_
_entity.id
_entity.type
_entity.pdbx_description
1 polymer ?
#
loop_
_entity_poly.entity_id
_entity_poly.type
_entity_poly.pdbx_seq_one_letter_code
_entity_poly.pdbx_strand_id
1 'polypeptide(L)'
;MRRRGGRIGRAGRALAVLATVIAAPILVLRLLFPLPAADGRTAGTAIAPSERTALGASILPLAAAHPGTSGVMALENGIDAFAARMALIHAAEVSIDAQYYIWQDDLTGLRLLSELSAAANRGVRVRLLVDDNG
;
A
#
# COMPACT_ATOMS: atom_id res chain seq x y z
N MET A 1 -52.46 30.56 -5.09
CA MET A 1 -51.44 30.08 -4.11
C MET A 1 -52.09 29.05 -3.18
N ARG A 2 -51.83 27.75 -3.34
CA ARG A 2 -52.27 26.73 -2.35
C ARG A 2 -51.28 25.58 -2.34
N ARG A 3 -50.44 25.51 -1.29
CA ARG A 3 -49.46 24.43 -1.07
C ARG A 3 -50.19 23.12 -0.81
N ARG A 4 -50.15 22.16 -1.74
CA ARG A 4 -50.53 20.76 -1.50
C ARG A 4 -49.42 20.11 -0.65
N GLY A 5 -49.66 19.99 0.66
CA GLY A 5 -48.82 19.16 1.53
C GLY A 5 -49.01 17.69 1.16
N GLY A 6 -48.01 17.10 0.50
CA GLY A 6 -48.00 15.67 0.17
C GLY A 6 -47.90 14.83 1.44
N ARG A 7 -49.01 14.23 1.88
CA ARG A 7 -48.98 13.18 2.92
C ARG A 7 -48.29 11.94 2.35
N ILE A 8 -47.23 11.51 3.01
CA ILE A 8 -46.49 10.29 2.66
C ILE A 8 -47.44 9.09 2.86
N GLY A 9 -47.70 8.34 1.78
CA GLY A 9 -48.53 7.13 1.82
C GLY A 9 -47.92 6.02 2.69
N ARG A 10 -48.71 4.98 3.00
CA ARG A 10 -48.25 3.82 3.82
C ARG A 10 -46.95 3.19 3.29
N ALA A 11 -46.82 3.09 1.96
CA ALA A 11 -45.60 2.61 1.29
C ALA A 11 -44.39 3.52 1.57
N GLY A 12 -44.56 4.85 1.51
CA GLY A 12 -43.48 5.80 1.80
C GLY A 12 -43.06 5.80 3.28
N ARG A 13 -43.98 5.51 4.21
CA ARG A 13 -43.65 5.28 5.62
C ARG A 13 -42.85 3.99 5.84
N ALA A 14 -43.22 2.90 5.16
CA ALA A 14 -42.49 1.64 5.24
C ALA A 14 -41.05 1.77 4.69
N LEU A 15 -40.88 2.47 3.56
CA LEU A 15 -39.56 2.80 2.99
C LEU A 15 -38.71 3.64 3.94
N ALA A 16 -39.29 4.65 4.59
CA ALA A 16 -38.57 5.48 5.56
C ALA A 16 -38.11 4.67 6.78
N VAL A 17 -38.97 3.80 7.33
CA VAL A 17 -38.61 2.92 8.45
C VAL A 17 -37.49 1.97 8.05
N LEU A 18 -37.56 1.35 6.87
CA LEU A 18 -36.51 0.46 6.38
C LEU A 18 -35.17 1.19 6.20
N ALA A 19 -35.20 2.39 5.62
CA ALA A 19 -34.01 3.22 5.45
C ALA A 19 -33.38 3.57 6.81
N THR A 20 -34.18 3.90 7.83
CA THR A 20 -33.67 4.16 9.18
C THR A 20 -33.09 2.90 9.82
N VAL A 21 -33.76 1.75 9.70
CA VAL A 21 -33.29 0.47 10.24
C VAL A 21 -31.97 0.03 9.60
N ILE A 22 -31.69 0.41 8.35
CA ILE A 22 -30.40 0.14 7.68
C ILE A 22 -29.35 1.21 8.01
N ALA A 23 -29.72 2.50 7.97
CA ALA A 23 -28.76 3.59 8.14
C ALA A 23 -28.29 3.75 9.60
N ALA A 24 -29.17 3.51 10.58
CA ALA A 24 -28.83 3.63 12.00
C ALA A 24 -27.69 2.68 12.42
N PRO A 25 -27.71 1.36 12.12
CA PRO A 25 -26.60 0.49 12.46
C PRO A 25 -25.32 0.83 11.69
N ILE A 26 -25.39 1.25 10.42
CA ILE A 26 -24.21 1.70 9.67
C ILE A 26 -23.58 2.93 10.35
N LEU A 27 -24.39 3.90 10.78
CA LEU A 27 -23.93 5.09 11.49
C LEU A 27 -23.33 4.73 12.85
N VAL A 28 -24.00 3.87 13.63
CA VAL A 28 -23.49 3.39 14.92
C VAL A 28 -22.15 2.67 14.74
N LEU A 29 -22.03 1.78 13.75
CA LEU A 29 -20.78 1.08 13.45
C LEU A 29 -19.67 2.06 13.05
N ARG A 30 -19.96 3.06 12.21
CA ARG A 30 -18.97 4.10 11.83
C ARG A 30 -18.50 4.95 13.01
N LEU A 31 -19.35 5.16 14.02
CA LEU A 31 -19.01 5.92 15.23
C LEU A 31 -18.26 5.07 16.26
N LEU A 32 -18.58 3.78 16.37
CA LEU A 32 -17.88 2.84 17.25
C LEU A 32 -16.53 2.39 16.66
N PHE A 33 -16.40 2.37 15.34
CA PHE A 33 -15.20 1.96 14.60
C PHE A 33 -14.76 3.05 13.61
N PRO A 34 -14.30 4.22 14.09
CA PRO A 34 -13.79 5.26 13.22
C PRO A 34 -12.52 4.78 12.49
N LEU A 35 -12.31 5.26 11.27
CA LEU A 35 -11.05 5.03 10.57
C LEU A 35 -9.91 5.64 11.41
N PRO A 36 -8.74 4.97 11.51
CA PRO A 36 -7.58 5.55 12.15
C PRO A 36 -7.28 6.92 11.55
N ALA A 37 -7.13 7.93 12.41
CA ALA A 37 -6.80 9.26 11.95
C ALA A 37 -5.45 9.23 11.21
N ALA A 38 -5.39 9.90 10.06
CA ALA A 38 -4.18 10.01 9.26
C ALA A 38 -3.28 11.18 9.72
N ASP A 39 -3.66 11.85 10.81
CA ASP A 39 -2.93 12.96 11.40
C ASP A 39 -1.54 12.50 11.88
N GLY A 40 -0.53 13.33 11.63
CA GLY A 40 0.86 13.04 12.01
C GLY A 40 1.62 12.11 11.07
N ARG A 41 1.02 11.54 10.01
CA ARG A 41 1.78 10.80 8.98
C ARG A 41 2.60 11.78 8.13
N THR A 42 3.92 11.72 8.22
CA THR A 42 4.82 12.43 7.31
C THR A 42 5.02 11.62 6.03
N ALA A 43 4.78 12.24 4.87
CA ALA A 43 5.08 11.61 3.60
C ALA A 43 6.59 11.39 3.48
N GLY A 44 7.01 10.12 3.49
CA GLY A 44 8.41 9.78 3.28
C GLY A 44 8.80 9.88 1.80
N THR A 45 10.03 10.29 1.52
CA THR A 45 10.65 10.18 0.20
C THR A 45 11.66 9.04 0.18
N ALA A 46 11.90 8.48 -1.01
CA ALA A 46 13.00 7.54 -1.22
C ALA A 46 14.34 8.20 -0.84
N ILE A 47 15.26 7.43 -0.27
CA ILE A 47 16.64 7.90 -0.06
C ILE A 47 17.35 7.86 -1.41
N ALA A 48 18.11 8.91 -1.72
CA ALA A 48 18.90 8.95 -2.95
C ALA A 48 19.96 7.84 -2.96
N PRO A 49 20.21 7.19 -4.12
CA PRO A 49 21.26 6.20 -4.25
C PRO A 49 22.64 6.80 -3.99
N SER A 50 23.58 5.98 -3.53
CA SER A 50 24.94 6.38 -3.16
C SER A 50 25.95 5.38 -3.71
N GLU A 51 27.04 5.85 -4.33
CA GLU A 51 28.12 5.00 -4.85
C GLU A 51 28.83 4.19 -3.77
N ARG A 52 28.63 4.53 -2.49
CA ARG A 52 29.17 3.79 -1.35
C ARG A 52 28.47 2.45 -1.07
N THR A 53 27.33 2.18 -1.70
CA THR A 53 26.65 0.88 -1.61
C THR A 53 26.96 0.03 -2.83
N ALA A 54 26.96 -1.29 -2.70
CA ALA A 54 27.22 -2.23 -3.78
C ALA A 54 26.25 -2.05 -4.96
N LEU A 55 24.95 -1.88 -4.67
CA LEU A 55 23.95 -1.59 -5.71
C LEU A 55 24.19 -0.23 -6.36
N GLY A 56 24.53 0.80 -5.58
CA GLY A 56 24.81 2.13 -6.10
C GLY A 56 26.04 2.15 -7.01
N ALA A 57 27.14 1.54 -6.57
CA ALA A 57 28.38 1.40 -7.34
C ALA A 57 28.17 0.67 -8.67
N SER A 58 27.24 -0.30 -8.71
CA SER A 58 26.97 -1.10 -9.92
C SER A 58 26.03 -0.41 -10.90
N ILE A 59 25.07 0.39 -10.41
CA ILE A 59 24.00 0.97 -11.24
C ILE A 59 24.25 2.43 -11.61
N LEU A 60 24.84 3.24 -10.72
CA LEU A 60 25.04 4.68 -10.97
C LEU A 60 25.90 4.98 -12.20
N PRO A 61 27.00 4.25 -12.49
CA PRO A 61 27.76 4.46 -13.72
C PRO A 61 26.95 4.18 -14.99
N LEU A 62 26.11 3.14 -14.97
CA LEU A 62 25.24 2.78 -16.08
C LEU A 62 24.16 3.85 -16.32
N ALA A 63 23.59 4.40 -15.24
CA ALA A 63 22.64 5.50 -15.30
C ALA A 63 23.28 6.79 -15.82
N ALA A 64 24.50 7.11 -15.38
CA ALA A 64 25.24 8.28 -15.84
C ALA A 64 25.56 8.23 -17.35
N ALA A 65 25.80 7.03 -17.90
CA ALA A 65 26.01 6.83 -19.32
C ALA A 65 24.74 7.05 -20.18
N HIS A 66 23.55 7.08 -19.58
CA HIS A 66 22.27 7.20 -20.29
C HIS A 66 21.37 8.28 -19.66
N PRO A 67 21.78 9.56 -19.69
CA PRO A 67 21.08 10.64 -19.01
C PRO A 67 19.65 10.83 -19.54
N GLY A 68 18.71 11.07 -18.63
CA GLY A 68 17.31 11.29 -18.96
C GLY A 68 16.52 10.01 -19.31
N THR A 69 17.11 8.83 -19.13
CA THR A 69 16.45 7.54 -19.40
C THR A 69 16.39 6.66 -18.15
N SER A 70 15.52 5.65 -18.17
CA SER A 70 15.43 4.62 -17.14
C SER A 70 15.82 3.27 -17.70
N GLY A 71 16.55 2.48 -16.91
CA GLY A 71 16.82 1.07 -17.21
C GLY A 71 15.67 0.18 -16.72
N VAL A 72 15.18 -0.70 -17.58
CA VAL A 72 14.11 -1.65 -17.25
C VAL A 72 14.50 -3.04 -17.74
N MET A 73 14.34 -4.04 -16.89
CA MET A 73 14.48 -5.45 -17.24
C MET A 73 13.14 -6.14 -17.04
N ALA A 74 12.58 -6.71 -18.10
CA ALA A 74 11.34 -7.48 -18.01
C ALA A 74 11.61 -8.85 -17.38
N LEU A 75 10.81 -9.21 -16.38
CA LEU A 75 10.82 -10.53 -15.75
C LEU A 75 9.44 -11.16 -15.99
N GLU A 76 9.35 -12.05 -16.96
CA GLU A 76 8.07 -12.63 -17.40
C GLU A 76 7.55 -13.71 -16.47
N ASN A 77 8.45 -14.42 -15.78
CA ASN A 77 8.07 -15.49 -14.88
C ASN A 77 8.10 -15.03 -13.40
N GLY A 78 7.12 -15.51 -12.64
CA GLY A 78 6.96 -15.13 -11.23
C GLY A 78 8.09 -15.61 -10.32
N ILE A 79 8.75 -16.72 -10.68
CA ILE A 79 9.83 -17.32 -9.87
C ILE A 79 11.08 -16.43 -9.92
N ASP A 80 11.52 -16.02 -11.10
CA ASP A 80 12.66 -15.11 -11.28
C ASP A 80 12.33 -13.74 -10.73
N ALA A 81 11.09 -13.27 -10.90
CA ALA A 81 10.64 -12.02 -10.31
C ALA A 81 10.70 -12.06 -8.76
N PHE A 82 10.34 -13.18 -8.14
CA PHE A 82 10.47 -13.37 -6.70
C PHE A 82 11.93 -13.50 -6.28
N ALA A 83 12.74 -14.28 -6.99
CA ALA A 83 14.17 -14.43 -6.74
C ALA A 83 14.93 -13.10 -6.84
N ALA A 84 14.61 -12.27 -7.83
CA ALA A 84 15.17 -10.93 -7.98
C ALA A 84 14.83 -10.04 -6.78
N ARG A 85 13.60 -10.11 -6.26
CA ARG A 85 13.22 -9.39 -5.02
C ARG A 85 14.04 -9.88 -3.83
N MET A 86 14.22 -11.20 -3.66
CA MET A 86 15.05 -11.76 -2.59
C MET A 86 16.49 -11.25 -2.68
N ALA A 87 17.08 -11.32 -3.88
CA ALA A 87 18.44 -10.85 -4.12
C ALA A 87 18.61 -9.35 -3.81
N LEU A 88 17.65 -8.51 -4.24
CA LEU A 88 17.66 -7.08 -3.94
C LEU A 88 17.50 -6.78 -2.44
N ILE A 89 16.63 -7.53 -1.74
CA ILE A 89 16.44 -7.38 -0.28
C ILE A 89 17.71 -7.80 0.49
N HIS A 90 18.39 -8.86 0.04
CA HIS A 90 19.64 -9.31 0.64
C HIS A 90 20.80 -8.34 0.38
N ALA A 91 20.86 -7.75 -0.82
CA ALA A 91 21.88 -6.78 -1.21
C ALA A 91 21.63 -5.36 -0.67
N ALA A 92 20.45 -5.06 -0.12
CA ALA A 92 20.13 -3.73 0.37
C ALA A 92 20.96 -3.37 1.61
N GLU A 93 21.56 -2.17 1.57
CA GLU A 93 22.41 -1.63 2.64
C GLU A 93 21.80 -0.42 3.37
N VAL A 94 20.93 0.36 2.69
CA VAL A 94 20.44 1.66 3.22
C VAL A 94 18.92 1.67 3.39
N SER A 95 18.16 1.37 2.33
CA SER A 95 16.71 1.38 2.40
C SER A 95 16.06 0.44 1.40
N ILE A 96 14.85 -0.01 1.74
CA ILE A 96 13.92 -0.72 0.86
C ILE A 96 12.58 0.01 0.93
N ASP A 97 12.06 0.42 -0.23
CA ASP A 97 10.70 0.92 -0.39
C ASP A 97 9.88 -0.12 -1.19
N ALA A 98 8.96 -0.81 -0.53
CA ALA A 98 8.11 -1.84 -1.10
C ALA A 98 6.65 -1.35 -1.16
N GLN A 99 6.03 -1.45 -2.33
CA GLN A 99 4.64 -1.02 -2.55
C GLN A 99 3.86 -2.16 -3.20
N TYR A 100 2.78 -2.60 -2.54
CA TYR A 100 1.99 -3.75 -2.95
C TYR A 100 0.50 -3.42 -2.94
N TYR A 101 -0.19 -3.84 -4.00
CA TYR A 101 -1.66 -3.80 -4.06
C TYR A 101 -2.28 -4.92 -3.24
N ILE A 102 -1.73 -6.13 -3.30
CA ILE A 102 -2.20 -7.28 -2.54
C ILE A 102 -1.02 -7.90 -1.82
N TRP A 103 -1.23 -8.28 -0.56
CA TRP A 103 -0.31 -9.09 0.22
C TRP A 103 -1.04 -10.30 0.79
N GLN A 104 -0.65 -11.49 0.35
CA GLN A 104 -1.30 -12.73 0.75
C GLN A 104 -0.61 -13.36 1.98
N ASP A 105 -1.41 -13.97 2.86
CA ASP A 105 -0.93 -14.83 3.94
C ASP A 105 -0.65 -16.25 3.41
N ASP A 106 0.34 -16.33 2.50
CA ASP A 106 0.81 -17.58 1.92
C ASP A 106 2.32 -17.74 2.10
N LEU A 107 2.87 -18.86 1.61
CA LEU A 107 4.30 -19.15 1.72
C LEU A 107 5.18 -18.05 1.13
N THR A 108 4.78 -17.42 0.02
CA THR A 108 5.56 -16.39 -0.66
C THR A 108 5.45 -15.05 0.05
N GLY A 109 4.26 -14.66 0.49
CA GLY A 109 4.01 -13.44 1.24
C GLY A 109 4.69 -13.47 2.61
N LEU A 110 4.55 -14.57 3.35
CA LEU A 110 5.23 -14.74 4.64
C LEU A 110 6.75 -14.75 4.47
N ARG A 111 7.27 -15.37 3.41
CA ARG A 111 8.72 -15.38 3.16
C ARG A 111 9.22 -13.98 2.83
N LEU A 112 8.54 -13.25 1.95
CA LEU A 112 8.91 -11.86 1.62
C LEU A 112 8.88 -10.96 2.87
N LEU A 113 7.88 -11.12 3.75
CA LEU A 113 7.79 -10.35 5.00
C LEU A 113 8.97 -10.66 5.93
N SER A 114 9.32 -11.94 6.05
CA SER A 114 10.45 -12.40 6.86
C SER A 114 11.77 -11.81 6.37
N GLU A 115 12.01 -11.79 5.05
CA GLU A 115 13.25 -11.23 4.48
C GLU A 115 13.31 -9.70 4.61
N LEU A 116 12.18 -9.00 4.45
CA LEU A 116 12.10 -7.56 4.74
C LEU A 116 12.38 -7.27 6.22
N SER A 117 11.82 -8.06 7.13
CA SER A 117 12.10 -7.93 8.57
C SER A 117 13.58 -8.21 8.88
N ALA A 118 14.18 -9.22 8.26
CA ALA A 118 15.60 -9.51 8.40
C ALA A 118 16.46 -8.34 7.91
N ALA A 119 16.11 -7.69 6.79
CA ALA A 119 16.79 -6.48 6.33
C ALA A 119 16.67 -5.32 7.32
N ALA A 120 15.49 -5.10 7.89
CA ALA A 120 15.28 -4.10 8.92
C ALA A 120 16.17 -4.35 10.15
N ASN A 121 16.29 -5.61 10.58
CA ASN A 121 17.18 -6.01 11.69
C ASN A 121 18.67 -5.79 11.39
N ARG A 122 19.08 -5.77 10.12
CA ARG A 122 20.44 -5.37 9.70
C ARG A 122 20.67 -3.86 9.71
N GLY A 123 19.65 -3.06 10.00
CA GLY A 123 19.70 -1.59 9.98
C GLY A 123 19.23 -0.94 8.67
N VAL A 124 18.71 -1.72 7.72
CA VAL A 124 18.13 -1.19 6.48
C VAL A 124 16.80 -0.51 6.80
N ARG A 125 16.57 0.72 6.34
CA ARG A 125 15.27 1.39 6.49
C ARG A 125 14.25 0.75 5.55
N VAL A 126 13.33 -0.06 6.10
CA VAL A 126 12.26 -0.68 5.32
C VAL A 126 10.97 0.14 5.45
N ARG A 127 10.38 0.50 4.30
CA ARG A 127 9.04 1.09 4.22
C ARG A 127 8.18 0.21 3.32
N LEU A 128 7.12 -0.34 3.90
CA LEU A 128 6.15 -1.17 3.23
C LEU A 128 4.82 -0.42 3.14
N LEU A 129 4.34 -0.19 1.93
CA LEU A 129 3.01 0.33 1.63
C LEU A 129 2.16 -0.80 1.06
N VAL A 130 1.05 -1.10 1.73
CA VAL A 130 0.09 -2.11 1.28
C VAL A 130 -1.27 -1.43 1.17
N ASP A 131 -1.98 -1.70 0.07
CA ASP A 131 -3.36 -1.27 -0.09
C ASP A 131 -4.26 -1.95 0.94
N ASP A 132 -5.30 -1.24 1.39
CA ASP A 132 -6.23 -1.70 2.42
C ASP A 132 -7.37 -2.57 1.87
N ASN A 133 -7.44 -2.77 0.55
CA ASN A 133 -8.48 -3.54 -0.14
C ASN A 133 -7.98 -4.89 -0.70
N GLY A 134 -6.77 -5.31 -0.30
CA GLY A 134 -6.12 -6.53 -0.78
C GLY A 134 -6.60 -7.84 -0.16
#